data_AF-A0A0W8DMK5-F1
#
_entry.id   AF-A0A0W8DMK5-F1
#
_cell.length_a   1.000
_cell.length_b   1.000
_cell.length_c   1.000
_cell.angle_alpha   90.00
_cell.angle_beta   90.00
_cell.angle_gamma   90.00
#
_symmetry.space_group_name_H-M   'P 1'
#
loop_
_entity.id
_entity.type
_entity.pdbx_description
1 polymer ?
#
loop_
_entity_poly.entity_id
_entity_poly.type
_entity_poly.pdbx_seq_one_letter_code
_entity_poly.pdbx_strand_id
1 'polypeptide(L)'
;MALLPSKFAVDYVTPRQDQAYRGTCWDFATIGFLEQSYRAYGVRKGWLKPDEYVAFSEQAYGVEILKLCTGDADSEQQKACRVAGDEMWMNSTEGGEVPELYYLQSGLKESIFPQSVCKYYTNPGNDTLCPGLEAAQAAGNPLKFELSPETCTLCPGDMATTTCCIPLKGGRNRNMEGEFFSHRSMSIEGGHAMEYNEGVEDCLSEETKTFADVNIQPLQLKCKDPELCRVDGDFTYFVRNTTDWGDRMTVMCLWEYSEKQHVAREICLPPMLEVYIARTLAPVEEEVKENDTDRCGFYFIPYVALRQWIAQFQGFFVNSFGIQWDPQSYAANKDLHPEFDYSLLEASTKKQNHSEFLGPFPYAKVVQHFQ
;
A
#
# COMPACT_ATOMS: atom_id res chain seq x y z
N MET A 1 13.96 28.16 10.26
CA MET A 1 12.84 27.42 9.64
C MET A 1 13.41 26.13 9.10
N ALA A 2 12.82 24.98 9.42
CA ALA A 2 13.16 23.73 8.76
C ALA A 2 12.31 23.64 7.48
N LEU A 3 12.97 23.58 6.33
CA LEU A 3 12.32 23.17 5.08
C LEU A 3 11.93 21.70 5.22
N LEU A 4 10.74 21.33 4.77
CA LEU A 4 10.42 19.92 4.58
C LEU A 4 11.45 19.32 3.61
N PRO A 5 11.96 18.12 3.87
CA PRO A 5 12.92 17.50 2.96
C PRO A 5 12.25 17.28 1.60
N SER A 6 13.02 17.26 0.50
CA SER A 6 12.45 17.04 -0.85
C SER A 6 12.00 15.59 -1.10
N LYS A 7 12.38 14.69 -0.19
CA LYS A 7 11.99 13.28 -0.13
C LYS A 7 12.01 12.86 1.33
N PHE A 8 11.11 11.98 1.73
CA PHE A 8 11.14 11.35 3.05
C PHE A 8 10.90 9.85 2.88
N ALA A 9 11.50 9.07 3.76
CA ALA A 9 11.24 7.65 3.95
C ALA A 9 10.84 7.45 5.40
N VAL A 10 9.93 6.51 5.65
CA VAL A 10 9.48 6.18 7.00
C VAL A 10 10.25 4.95 7.47
N ASP A 11 10.91 5.08 8.63
CA ASP A 11 11.64 3.96 9.24
C ASP A 11 10.68 2.96 9.91
N TYR A 12 11.16 1.73 10.09
CA TYR A 12 10.47 0.65 10.82
C TYR A 12 9.15 0.18 10.20
N VAL A 13 8.86 0.53 8.95
CA VAL A 13 7.72 0.02 8.20
C VAL A 13 7.75 -1.51 8.11
N THR A 14 6.61 -2.15 8.33
CA THR A 14 6.45 -3.60 8.19
C THR A 14 6.17 -3.98 6.73
N PRO A 15 6.38 -5.26 6.36
CA PRO A 15 6.15 -5.75 5.00
C PRO A 15 4.78 -5.39 4.44
N ARG A 16 4.70 -5.25 3.11
CA ARG A 16 3.43 -4.95 2.43
C ARG A 16 2.44 -6.08 2.62
N GLN A 17 1.19 -5.67 2.80
CA GLN A 17 0.03 -6.53 3.01
C GLN A 17 -0.92 -6.45 1.81
N ASP A 18 -1.86 -7.40 1.70
CA ASP A 18 -2.83 -7.49 0.61
C ASP A 18 -4.26 -7.74 1.14
N GLN A 19 -5.12 -6.72 0.97
CA GLN A 19 -6.54 -6.77 1.32
C GLN A 19 -7.41 -7.51 0.29
N ALA A 20 -6.81 -7.94 -0.82
CA ALA A 20 -7.50 -8.57 -1.95
C ALA A 20 -8.69 -7.73 -2.45
N TYR A 21 -9.86 -8.34 -2.62
CA TYR A 21 -11.05 -7.71 -3.19
C TYR A 21 -12.02 -7.14 -2.14
N ARG A 22 -11.58 -7.00 -0.89
CA ARG A 22 -12.39 -6.47 0.21
C ARG A 22 -12.14 -4.98 0.41
N GLY A 23 -13.16 -4.23 0.79
CA GLY A 23 -13.13 -2.81 1.15
C GLY A 23 -12.46 -2.52 2.51
N THR A 24 -11.50 -3.34 2.88
CA THR A 24 -10.76 -3.31 4.15
C THR A 24 -9.41 -2.64 3.90
N CYS A 25 -9.40 -1.37 3.50
CA CYS A 25 -8.16 -0.60 3.40
C CYS A 25 -7.83 0.12 4.72
N TRP A 26 -8.86 0.49 5.48
CA TRP A 26 -8.79 1.28 6.71
C TRP A 26 -8.24 0.48 7.89
N ASP A 27 -8.58 -0.80 8.00
CA ASP A 27 -8.05 -1.76 8.95
C ASP A 27 -6.58 -2.07 8.66
N PHE A 28 -6.20 -2.35 7.41
CA PHE A 28 -4.80 -2.55 7.00
C PHE A 28 -3.96 -1.29 7.24
N ALA A 29 -4.50 -0.10 6.95
CA ALA A 29 -3.82 1.16 7.23
C ALA A 29 -3.62 1.36 8.74
N THR A 30 -4.63 1.04 9.55
CA THR A 30 -4.55 1.15 11.01
C THR A 30 -3.57 0.15 11.61
N ILE A 31 -3.65 -1.12 11.19
CA ILE A 31 -2.73 -2.18 11.63
C ILE A 31 -1.31 -1.89 11.20
N GLY A 32 -1.06 -1.52 9.94
CA GLY A 32 0.27 -1.15 9.46
C GLY A 32 0.88 0.02 10.26
N PHE A 33 0.06 1.00 10.64
CA PHE A 33 0.48 2.08 11.52
C PHE A 33 0.83 1.59 12.94
N LEU A 34 -0.02 0.74 13.54
CA LEU A 34 0.21 0.19 14.87
C LEU A 34 1.45 -0.71 14.91
N GLU A 35 1.63 -1.59 13.92
CA GLU A 35 2.81 -2.44 13.76
C GLU A 35 4.10 -1.61 13.65
N GLN A 36 4.09 -0.57 12.80
CA GLN A 36 5.22 0.33 12.64
C GLN A 36 5.56 1.04 13.95
N SER A 37 4.54 1.51 14.68
CA SER A 37 4.72 2.18 15.98
C SER A 37 5.29 1.22 17.04
N TYR A 38 4.79 -0.02 17.08
CA TYR A 38 5.21 -1.09 17.97
C TYR A 38 6.68 -1.45 17.72
N ARG A 39 7.02 -1.69 16.44
CA ARG A 39 8.40 -1.99 16.05
C ARG A 39 9.34 -0.87 16.41
N ALA A 40 8.99 0.37 16.06
CA ALA A 40 9.83 1.53 16.34
C ALA A 40 10.07 1.71 17.85
N TYR A 41 9.05 1.48 18.68
CA TYR A 41 9.18 1.54 20.14
C TYR A 41 10.01 0.39 20.70
N GLY A 42 9.73 -0.86 20.30
CA GLY A 42 10.47 -2.05 20.72
C GLY A 42 11.96 -1.99 20.37
N VAL A 43 12.31 -1.55 19.16
CA VAL A 43 13.72 -1.39 18.75
C VAL A 43 14.41 -0.30 19.57
N ARG A 44 13.76 0.86 19.79
CA ARG A 44 14.33 1.94 20.63
C ARG A 44 14.59 1.50 22.08
N LYS A 45 13.77 0.58 22.62
CA LYS A 45 13.92 0.03 23.97
C LYS A 45 14.87 -1.16 24.03
N GLY A 46 15.29 -1.71 22.89
CA GLY A 46 16.08 -2.94 22.82
C GLY A 46 15.27 -4.22 23.09
N TRP A 47 13.94 -4.16 22.99
CA TRP A 47 13.02 -5.29 23.19
C TRP A 47 12.70 -6.04 21.89
N LEU A 48 13.04 -5.46 20.74
CA LEU A 48 13.03 -6.11 19.43
C LEU A 48 14.37 -5.84 18.73
N LYS A 49 14.84 -6.80 17.94
CA LYS A 49 16.00 -6.56 17.07
C LYS A 49 15.60 -5.64 15.89
N PRO A 50 16.55 -4.90 15.29
CA PRO A 50 16.25 -4.03 14.15
C PRO A 50 15.64 -4.74 12.92
N ASP A 51 15.98 -6.02 12.72
CA ASP A 51 15.44 -6.88 11.67
C ASP A 51 14.14 -7.59 12.07
N GLU A 52 13.66 -7.42 13.31
CA GLU A 52 12.43 -8.05 13.81
C GLU A 52 11.24 -7.10 13.73
N TYR A 53 10.07 -7.68 13.51
CA TYR A 53 8.77 -7.03 13.62
C TYR A 53 7.74 -8.04 14.13
N VAL A 54 6.61 -7.56 14.63
CA VAL A 54 5.48 -8.42 14.99
C VAL A 54 4.35 -8.11 14.03
N ALA A 55 3.82 -9.15 13.39
CA ALA A 55 2.63 -9.04 12.56
C ALA A 55 1.37 -9.06 13.45
N PHE A 56 0.48 -8.11 13.28
CA PHE A 56 -0.83 -8.06 13.92
C PHE A 56 -1.91 -8.59 12.95
N SER A 57 -3.09 -8.90 13.49
CA SER A 57 -4.20 -9.47 12.71
C SER A 57 -5.20 -8.39 12.31
N GLU A 58 -5.24 -8.04 11.03
CA GLU A 58 -6.28 -7.19 10.43
C GLU A 58 -7.65 -7.81 10.60
N GLN A 59 -7.75 -9.14 10.44
CA GLN A 59 -8.99 -9.88 10.61
C GLN A 59 -9.52 -9.77 12.05
N ALA A 60 -8.67 -9.96 13.06
CA ALA A 60 -9.10 -9.82 14.46
C ALA A 60 -9.49 -8.37 14.79
N TYR A 61 -8.74 -7.40 14.27
CA TYR A 61 -9.06 -5.98 14.45
C TYR A 61 -10.42 -5.63 13.85
N GLY A 62 -10.70 -6.06 12.60
CA GLY A 62 -12.01 -5.88 11.98
C GLY A 62 -13.13 -6.49 12.82
N VAL A 63 -12.97 -7.72 13.32
CA VAL A 63 -13.97 -8.37 14.20
C VAL A 63 -14.22 -7.57 15.48
N GLU A 64 -13.17 -7.05 16.12
CA GLU A 64 -13.30 -6.25 17.34
C GLU A 64 -13.98 -4.90 17.08
N ILE A 65 -13.69 -4.26 15.94
CA ILE A 65 -14.39 -3.04 15.51
C ILE A 65 -15.88 -3.35 15.31
N LEU A 66 -16.21 -4.39 14.54
CA LEU A 66 -17.62 -4.78 14.32
C LEU A 66 -18.34 -5.01 15.64
N LYS A 67 -17.71 -5.73 16.59
CA LYS A 67 -18.28 -5.98 17.92
C LYS A 67 -18.59 -4.68 18.68
N LEU A 68 -17.72 -3.68 18.60
CA LEU A 68 -17.95 -2.36 19.20
C LEU A 68 -19.04 -1.57 18.46
N CYS A 69 -19.09 -1.68 17.13
CA CYS A 69 -20.03 -0.97 16.26
C CYS A 69 -21.43 -1.60 16.18
N THR A 70 -21.58 -2.88 16.53
CA THR A 70 -22.87 -3.59 16.60
C THR A 70 -23.37 -3.79 18.03
N GLY A 71 -22.72 -3.16 19.01
CA GLY A 71 -23.14 -3.19 20.42
C GLY A 71 -24.43 -2.42 20.68
N ASP A 72 -24.70 -2.09 21.95
CA ASP A 72 -25.90 -1.35 22.36
C ASP A 72 -26.07 -0.07 21.52
N ALA A 73 -27.27 0.10 20.96
CA ALA A 73 -27.57 1.15 19.97
C ALA A 73 -27.39 2.58 20.52
N ASP A 74 -27.38 2.76 21.84
CA ASP A 74 -27.20 4.03 22.53
C ASP A 74 -25.79 4.21 23.12
N SER A 75 -24.90 3.22 22.97
CA SER A 75 -23.50 3.33 23.39
C SER A 75 -22.74 4.37 22.58
N GLU A 76 -21.76 5.03 23.21
CA GLU A 76 -20.94 6.04 22.55
C GLU A 76 -20.11 5.43 21.40
N GLN A 77 -19.70 4.18 21.55
CA GLN A 77 -18.97 3.41 20.53
C GLN A 77 -19.82 3.18 19.29
N GLN A 78 -21.08 2.75 19.46
CA GLN A 78 -21.98 2.51 18.33
C GLN A 78 -22.30 3.80 17.58
N LYS A 79 -22.44 4.93 18.29
CA LYS A 79 -22.63 6.26 17.67
C LYS A 79 -21.41 6.69 16.86
N ALA A 80 -20.20 6.40 17.34
CA ALA A 80 -18.97 6.72 16.63
C ALA A 80 -18.84 6.00 15.27
N CYS A 81 -19.42 4.79 15.13
CA CYS A 81 -19.36 4.01 13.90
C CYS A 81 -20.44 4.40 12.86
N ARG A 82 -21.31 5.38 13.14
CA ARG A 82 -22.36 5.83 12.20
C ARG A 82 -21.83 6.87 11.22
N VAL A 83 -20.79 6.51 10.49
CA VAL A 83 -20.21 7.35 9.42
C VAL A 83 -20.90 7.01 8.10
N ALA A 84 -21.21 8.04 7.31
CA ALA A 84 -21.91 7.86 6.05
C ALA A 84 -20.98 7.24 4.99
N GLY A 85 -21.35 6.07 4.47
CA GLY A 85 -20.54 5.32 3.49
C GLY A 85 -19.95 4.03 4.04
N ASP A 86 -19.93 3.87 5.37
CA ASP A 86 -19.35 2.71 6.03
C ASP A 86 -20.41 1.66 6.37
N GLU A 87 -20.01 0.39 6.38
CA GLU A 87 -20.91 -0.74 6.63
C GLU A 87 -20.68 -1.45 7.99
N MET A 88 -19.81 -0.92 8.85
CA MET A 88 -19.47 -1.56 10.13
C MET A 88 -20.66 -1.71 11.07
N TRP A 89 -21.54 -0.72 11.12
CA TRP A 89 -22.80 -0.78 11.88
C TRP A 89 -23.80 -1.79 11.30
N MET A 90 -23.57 -2.26 10.06
CA MET A 90 -24.29 -3.36 9.40
C MET A 90 -23.54 -4.70 9.50
N ASN A 91 -22.55 -4.81 10.39
CA ASN A 91 -21.76 -6.02 10.60
C ASN A 91 -20.94 -6.46 9.37
N SER A 92 -20.41 -5.49 8.63
CA SER A 92 -19.58 -5.65 7.43
C SER A 92 -18.31 -4.80 7.56
N THR A 93 -17.16 -5.31 7.15
CA THR A 93 -15.91 -4.54 7.14
C THR A 93 -15.67 -3.77 5.84
N GLU A 94 -16.64 -3.83 4.92
CA GLU A 94 -16.62 -3.06 3.68
C GLU A 94 -16.83 -1.58 3.99
N GLY A 95 -15.77 -0.77 3.80
CA GLY A 95 -15.83 0.65 4.12
C GLY A 95 -15.65 0.93 5.62
N GLY A 96 -14.74 1.86 5.91
CA GLY A 96 -14.38 2.30 7.24
C GLY A 96 -13.24 3.31 7.18
N GLU A 97 -12.86 3.84 8.33
CA GLU A 97 -12.06 5.04 8.48
C GLU A 97 -11.00 4.88 9.58
N VAL A 98 -9.73 5.18 9.27
CA VAL A 98 -8.62 5.12 10.25
C VAL A 98 -8.88 5.93 11.55
N PRO A 99 -9.56 7.11 11.51
CA PRO A 99 -9.99 7.83 12.72
C PRO A 99 -10.81 7.03 13.73
N GLU A 100 -11.41 5.90 13.36
CA GLU A 100 -12.11 5.02 14.30
C GLU A 100 -11.21 4.57 15.45
N LEU A 101 -9.90 4.40 15.21
CA LEU A 101 -8.94 4.09 16.26
C LEU A 101 -9.03 5.10 17.42
N TYR A 102 -9.25 6.38 17.12
CA TYR A 102 -9.41 7.44 18.11
C TYR A 102 -10.78 7.40 18.80
N TYR A 103 -11.85 7.25 18.04
CA TYR A 103 -13.20 7.26 18.61
C TYR A 103 -13.51 6.01 19.43
N LEU A 104 -12.93 4.87 19.06
CA LEU A 104 -13.10 3.58 19.73
C LEU A 104 -11.94 3.25 20.68
N GLN A 105 -11.01 4.18 20.91
CA GLN A 105 -9.79 3.97 21.70
C GLN A 105 -10.04 3.32 23.06
N SER A 106 -11.16 3.64 23.73
CA SER A 106 -11.51 3.07 25.03
C SER A 106 -11.83 1.58 24.98
N GLY A 107 -12.43 1.12 23.88
CA GLY A 107 -12.72 -0.28 23.63
C GLY A 107 -11.54 -1.05 23.00
N LEU A 108 -10.65 -0.35 22.31
CA LEU A 108 -9.59 -0.97 21.51
C LEU A 108 -8.26 -1.19 22.23
N LYS A 109 -8.09 -0.67 23.45
CA LYS A 109 -6.79 -0.69 24.17
C LYS A 109 -6.10 -2.05 24.25
N GLU A 110 -6.90 -3.11 24.33
CA GLU A 110 -6.46 -4.51 24.48
C GLU A 110 -7.03 -5.42 23.36
N SER A 111 -7.50 -4.81 22.25
CA SER A 111 -8.18 -5.49 21.14
C SER A 111 -7.33 -5.66 19.88
N ILE A 112 -6.00 -5.49 19.99
CA ILE A 112 -5.07 -5.79 18.91
C ILE A 112 -4.43 -7.13 19.20
N PHE A 113 -4.53 -8.07 18.25
CA PHE A 113 -4.06 -9.44 18.45
C PHE A 113 -2.93 -9.79 17.45
N PRO A 114 -2.01 -10.69 17.82
CA PRO A 114 -0.99 -11.18 16.90
C PRO A 114 -1.61 -11.90 15.70
N GLN A 115 -0.98 -11.82 14.53
CA GLN A 115 -1.47 -12.43 13.29
C GLN A 115 -1.76 -13.94 13.42
N SER A 116 -1.03 -14.64 14.28
CA SER A 116 -1.23 -16.08 14.52
C SER A 116 -2.55 -16.44 15.19
N VAL A 117 -3.34 -15.48 15.69
CA VAL A 117 -4.66 -15.74 16.29
C VAL A 117 -5.66 -16.28 15.26
N CYS A 118 -5.61 -15.76 14.03
CA CYS A 118 -6.40 -16.24 12.90
C CYS A 118 -5.83 -15.67 11.60
N LYS A 119 -5.99 -16.42 10.51
CA LYS A 119 -5.62 -15.95 9.17
C LYS A 119 -6.56 -14.83 8.71
N TYR A 120 -6.07 -13.99 7.81
CA TYR A 120 -6.92 -13.10 7.04
C TYR A 120 -7.72 -13.87 5.98
N TYR A 121 -9.00 -13.54 5.83
CA TYR A 121 -9.88 -14.13 4.82
C TYR A 121 -10.05 -13.17 3.65
N THR A 122 -9.55 -13.52 2.48
CA THR A 122 -9.55 -12.64 1.29
C THR A 122 -10.92 -12.54 0.59
N ASN A 123 -11.84 -13.46 0.89
CA ASN A 123 -13.16 -13.48 0.28
C ASN A 123 -14.17 -12.68 1.13
N PRO A 124 -15.05 -11.87 0.51
CA PRO A 124 -16.14 -11.19 1.21
C PRO A 124 -17.04 -12.15 1.99
N GLY A 125 -17.72 -11.65 3.03
CA GLY A 125 -18.67 -12.41 3.85
C GLY A 125 -18.02 -13.23 4.98
N ASN A 126 -16.73 -13.03 5.24
CA ASN A 126 -15.98 -13.64 6.34
C ASN A 126 -15.61 -12.61 7.41
N ASP A 127 -16.33 -11.50 7.45
CA ASP A 127 -16.06 -10.31 8.26
C ASP A 127 -15.96 -10.60 9.76
N THR A 128 -16.79 -11.50 10.27
CA THR A 128 -16.86 -11.86 11.69
C THR A 128 -16.03 -13.08 12.08
N LEU A 129 -15.28 -13.67 11.15
CA LEU A 129 -14.57 -14.94 11.40
C LEU A 129 -13.17 -14.71 11.94
N CYS A 130 -12.95 -15.09 13.20
CA CYS A 130 -11.62 -15.26 13.77
C CYS A 130 -11.64 -16.37 14.85
N PRO A 131 -11.46 -17.65 14.48
CA PRO A 131 -11.67 -18.78 15.40
C PRO A 131 -10.81 -18.76 16.68
N GLY A 132 -9.60 -18.19 16.64
CA GLY A 132 -8.72 -18.10 17.80
C GLY A 132 -8.97 -16.90 18.72
N LEU A 133 -9.86 -15.98 18.35
CA LEU A 133 -10.04 -14.70 19.06
C LEU A 133 -10.59 -14.89 20.47
N GLU A 134 -11.67 -15.66 20.63
CA GLU A 134 -12.29 -15.88 21.94
C GLU A 134 -11.32 -16.55 22.92
N ALA A 135 -10.54 -17.52 22.43
CA ALA A 135 -9.52 -18.20 23.24
C ALA A 135 -8.39 -17.25 23.63
N ALA A 136 -7.91 -16.40 22.71
CA ALA A 136 -6.89 -15.39 23.00
C ALA A 136 -7.40 -14.33 24.00
N GLN A 137 -8.66 -13.91 23.90
CA GLN A 137 -9.31 -13.02 24.87
C GLN A 137 -9.38 -13.67 26.25
N ALA A 138 -9.80 -14.92 26.33
CA ALA A 138 -9.90 -15.65 27.59
C ALA A 138 -8.54 -15.92 28.26
N ALA A 139 -7.48 -16.10 27.46
CA ALA A 139 -6.12 -16.32 27.95
C ALA A 139 -5.43 -15.03 28.44
N GLY A 140 -5.97 -13.86 28.12
CA GLY A 140 -5.37 -12.57 28.41
C GLY A 140 -4.42 -12.13 27.30
N ASN A 141 -4.76 -11.03 26.63
CA ASN A 141 -3.95 -10.47 25.55
C ASN A 141 -2.80 -9.61 26.13
N PRO A 142 -1.51 -9.95 25.89
CA PRO A 142 -0.42 -9.11 26.35
C PRO A 142 -0.35 -7.77 25.62
N LEU A 143 -0.87 -7.67 24.38
CA LEU A 143 -0.80 -6.43 23.60
C LEU A 143 -1.72 -5.36 24.18
N LYS A 144 -1.11 -4.25 24.60
CA LYS A 144 -1.80 -3.12 25.19
C LYS A 144 -1.19 -1.80 24.74
N PHE A 145 -2.04 -0.91 24.24
CA PHE A 145 -1.63 0.44 23.86
C PHE A 145 -2.63 1.48 24.32
N GLU A 146 -2.15 2.72 24.39
CA GLU A 146 -2.99 3.89 24.58
C GLU A 146 -2.60 4.97 23.55
N LEU A 147 -3.60 5.73 23.12
CA LEU A 147 -3.34 6.95 22.39
C LEU A 147 -2.79 7.98 23.37
N SER A 148 -1.61 8.51 23.08
CA SER A 148 -1.07 9.64 23.80
C SER A 148 -2.03 10.82 23.63
N PRO A 149 -2.34 11.57 24.69
CA PRO A 149 -3.04 12.83 24.55
C PRO A 149 -2.11 13.79 23.81
N GLU A 150 -2.18 13.79 22.48
CA GLU A 150 -1.74 14.95 21.73
C GLU A 150 -2.62 16.12 22.16
N THR A 151 -2.05 17.32 22.22
CA THR A 151 -2.81 18.55 22.34
C THR A 151 -3.71 18.69 21.11
N CYS A 152 -4.87 18.02 21.13
CA CYS A 152 -5.87 18.09 20.08
C CYS A 152 -6.31 19.54 19.97
N THR A 153 -5.95 20.16 18.85
CA THR A 153 -6.49 21.46 18.47
C THR A 153 -7.62 21.19 17.48
N LEU A 154 -8.83 21.68 17.78
CA LEU A 154 -9.96 21.50 16.88
C LEU A 154 -9.61 22.04 15.49
N CYS A 155 -9.82 21.24 14.44
CA CYS A 155 -9.63 21.69 13.08
C CYS A 155 -10.61 22.83 12.75
N PRO A 156 -10.21 23.82 11.92
CA PRO A 156 -11.12 24.78 11.31
C PRO A 156 -12.31 24.07 10.65
N GLY A 157 -13.54 24.57 10.87
CA GLY A 157 -14.79 23.91 10.47
C GLY A 157 -15.04 23.80 8.95
N ASP A 158 -14.11 24.33 8.15
CA ASP A 158 -14.03 24.25 6.70
C ASP A 158 -13.18 23.06 6.19
N MET A 159 -12.54 22.30 7.08
CA MET A 159 -11.95 20.99 6.75
C MET A 159 -12.95 19.86 7.03
N ALA A 160 -13.16 18.99 6.04
CA ALA A 160 -14.02 17.83 6.20
C ALA A 160 -13.43 16.83 7.22
N THR A 161 -14.32 16.34 8.08
CA THR A 161 -14.27 15.05 8.83
C THR A 161 -13.21 14.81 9.91
N THR A 162 -12.29 15.72 10.23
CA THR A 162 -11.35 15.52 11.36
C THR A 162 -11.59 16.50 12.52
N THR A 163 -11.80 15.94 13.73
CA THR A 163 -12.01 16.73 14.96
C THR A 163 -10.71 17.28 15.54
N CYS A 164 -9.55 16.67 15.23
CA CYS A 164 -8.25 17.05 15.81
C CYS A 164 -7.18 17.31 14.71
N CYS A 165 -6.60 18.51 14.73
CA CYS A 165 -5.51 18.95 13.87
C CYS A 165 -4.20 19.06 14.66
N ILE A 166 -3.08 18.65 14.05
CA ILE A 166 -1.74 18.86 14.61
C ILE A 166 -1.31 20.31 14.34
N PRO A 167 -1.02 21.12 15.37
CA PRO A 167 -0.53 22.47 15.15
C PRO A 167 0.89 22.44 14.57
N LEU A 168 1.01 22.76 13.28
CA LEU A 168 2.29 23.09 12.65
C LEU A 168 2.85 24.36 13.30
N LYS A 169 3.83 24.21 14.21
CA LYS A 169 4.56 25.35 14.77
C LYS A 169 5.29 26.11 13.66
N GLY A 170 4.73 27.26 13.27
CA GLY A 170 5.39 28.26 12.41
C GLY A 170 4.93 28.32 10.95
N GLY A 171 3.82 27.68 10.56
CA GLY A 171 3.31 27.77 9.19
C GLY A 171 2.45 29.00 8.93
N ARG A 172 2.96 30.00 8.20
CA ARG A 172 2.10 30.89 7.40
C ARG A 172 1.88 30.21 6.05
N ASN A 173 0.62 30.04 5.65
CA ASN A 173 0.24 29.63 4.31
C ASN A 173 0.98 30.50 3.29
N ARG A 174 1.85 29.89 2.51
CA ARG A 174 2.37 30.45 1.28
C ARG A 174 1.75 29.63 0.15
N ASN A 175 0.74 30.22 -0.48
CA ASN A 175 0.65 30.09 -1.92
C ASN A 175 1.87 30.80 -2.55
N MET A 176 2.17 30.45 -3.80
CA MET A 176 3.04 31.11 -4.79
C MET A 176 4.15 30.24 -5.37
N GLU A 177 3.99 29.98 -6.68
CA GLU A 177 4.85 30.51 -7.75
C GLU A 177 6.38 30.46 -7.52
N GLY A 178 7.07 29.75 -8.43
CA GLY A 178 8.53 29.71 -8.52
C GLY A 178 9.02 28.60 -9.45
N GLU A 179 9.05 28.92 -10.75
CA GLU A 179 9.45 28.10 -11.91
C GLU A 179 10.84 27.43 -11.83
N PHE A 180 11.06 26.39 -12.66
CA PHE A 180 12.14 26.36 -13.67
C PHE A 180 11.76 25.48 -14.88
N PHE A 181 12.14 25.94 -16.08
CA PHE A 181 11.88 25.41 -17.43
C PHE A 181 12.81 24.26 -17.88
N SER A 182 12.39 23.47 -18.87
CA SER A 182 13.17 23.22 -20.12
C SER A 182 12.27 22.74 -21.28
N HIS A 183 12.82 22.79 -22.49
CA HIS A 183 12.23 23.28 -23.75
C HIS A 183 11.71 22.19 -24.73
N ARG A 184 10.85 22.63 -25.66
CA ARG A 184 10.30 21.91 -26.82
C ARG A 184 11.35 21.55 -27.86
N SER A 185 11.46 20.28 -28.24
CA SER A 185 11.74 19.92 -29.64
C SER A 185 11.61 18.42 -29.77
N MET A 186 10.61 17.97 -30.54
CA MET A 186 10.74 16.93 -31.57
C MET A 186 9.37 16.75 -32.23
N SER A 187 9.20 17.44 -33.36
CA SER A 187 8.25 17.10 -34.41
C SER A 187 8.87 16.01 -35.28
N ILE A 188 8.08 15.05 -35.73
CA ILE A 188 8.39 14.29 -36.95
C ILE A 188 7.12 14.25 -37.82
N GLU A 189 7.14 15.02 -38.90
CA GLU A 189 6.38 14.76 -40.11
C GLU A 189 7.15 13.73 -40.95
N GLY A 190 6.41 12.88 -41.68
CA GLY A 190 6.91 12.24 -42.90
C GLY A 190 6.61 10.75 -42.95
N GLY A 191 5.57 10.38 -43.70
CA GLY A 191 5.31 9.00 -44.06
C GLY A 191 6.19 8.50 -45.20
N HIS A 192 6.57 7.22 -45.15
CA HIS A 192 6.79 6.32 -46.29
C HIS A 192 6.68 4.86 -45.80
N ALA A 193 6.52 3.92 -46.72
CA ALA A 193 6.04 2.55 -46.50
C ALA A 193 6.85 1.74 -45.47
N MET A 194 6.15 1.06 -44.55
CA MET A 194 6.73 0.27 -43.45
C MET A 194 7.38 -1.03 -43.95
N GLU A 195 8.65 -1.22 -43.60
CA GLU A 195 9.32 -2.53 -43.59
C GLU A 195 9.06 -3.25 -42.26
N TYR A 196 9.12 -4.58 -42.26
CA TYR A 196 8.94 -5.41 -41.06
C TYR A 196 10.02 -5.10 -40.02
N ASN A 197 9.59 -4.71 -38.80
CA ASN A 197 10.35 -4.36 -37.58
C ASN A 197 10.64 -2.87 -37.29
N GLU A 198 10.31 -1.91 -38.15
CA GLU A 198 10.61 -0.50 -37.87
C GLU A 198 9.91 -0.01 -36.57
N GLY A 199 10.69 0.27 -35.52
CA GLY A 199 10.23 0.80 -34.22
C GLY A 199 10.10 -0.19 -33.05
N VAL A 200 10.07 -1.51 -33.30
CA VAL A 200 10.02 -2.54 -32.21
C VAL A 200 11.40 -3.13 -31.88
N GLU A 201 12.41 -2.89 -32.73
CA GLU A 201 13.77 -3.43 -32.58
C GLU A 201 14.39 -3.12 -31.21
N ASP A 202 14.17 -1.91 -30.70
CA ASP A 202 14.65 -1.52 -29.36
C ASP A 202 14.04 -2.41 -28.27
N CYS A 203 12.75 -2.77 -28.39
CA CYS A 203 12.06 -3.68 -27.47
C CYS A 203 12.56 -5.12 -27.56
N LEU A 204 13.08 -5.54 -28.72
CA LEU A 204 13.62 -6.88 -28.96
C LEU A 204 15.10 -7.02 -28.61
N SER A 205 15.79 -5.88 -28.40
CA SER A 205 17.23 -5.84 -28.13
C SER A 205 17.61 -6.52 -26.81
N GLU A 206 18.81 -7.12 -26.78
CA GLU A 206 19.39 -7.70 -25.56
C GLU A 206 19.65 -6.65 -24.48
N GLU A 207 19.91 -5.40 -24.88
CA GLU A 207 20.09 -4.28 -23.96
C GLU A 207 18.79 -3.99 -23.18
N THR A 208 17.65 -3.93 -23.86
CA THR A 208 16.35 -3.71 -23.22
C THR A 208 15.94 -4.89 -22.35
N LYS A 209 16.19 -6.13 -22.77
CA LYS A 209 15.95 -7.33 -21.93
C LYS A 209 16.77 -7.26 -20.64
N THR A 210 18.07 -6.97 -20.75
CA THR A 210 18.95 -6.83 -19.59
C THR A 210 18.49 -5.69 -18.69
N PHE A 211 18.07 -4.56 -19.27
CA PHE A 211 17.53 -3.44 -18.50
C PHE A 211 16.26 -3.83 -17.73
N ALA A 212 15.31 -4.50 -18.39
CA ALA A 212 14.09 -4.98 -17.76
C ALA A 212 14.39 -5.96 -16.61
N ASP A 213 15.34 -6.88 -16.81
CA ASP A 213 15.77 -7.83 -15.79
C ASP A 213 16.41 -7.16 -14.57
N VAL A 214 17.33 -6.21 -14.81
CA VAL A 214 17.98 -5.42 -13.74
C VAL A 214 16.98 -4.54 -12.99
N ASN A 215 15.88 -4.13 -13.61
CA ASN A 215 14.84 -3.33 -12.97
C ASN A 215 13.69 -4.17 -12.40
N ILE A 216 13.70 -5.50 -12.56
CA ILE A 216 12.60 -6.39 -12.16
C ILE A 216 11.27 -5.93 -12.80
N GLN A 217 11.32 -5.63 -14.10
CA GLN A 217 10.15 -5.21 -14.87
C GLN A 217 9.81 -6.26 -15.93
N PRO A 218 8.53 -6.62 -16.10
CA PRO A 218 8.11 -7.39 -17.26
C PRO A 218 8.24 -6.52 -18.51
N LEU A 219 8.84 -7.08 -19.55
CA LEU A 219 9.02 -6.46 -20.85
C LEU A 219 7.93 -6.89 -21.83
N GLN A 220 7.56 -8.17 -21.78
CA GLN A 220 6.62 -8.80 -22.71
C GLN A 220 5.25 -8.95 -22.09
N LEU A 221 4.23 -8.51 -22.81
CA LEU A 221 2.83 -8.59 -22.39
C LEU A 221 2.01 -9.51 -23.30
N LYS A 222 0.98 -10.12 -22.72
CA LYS A 222 -0.11 -10.82 -23.40
C LYS A 222 -1.43 -10.11 -23.16
N CYS A 223 -2.26 -10.11 -24.18
CA CYS A 223 -3.63 -9.65 -24.09
C CYS A 223 -4.51 -10.71 -23.43
N LYS A 224 -5.43 -10.28 -22.58
CA LYS A 224 -6.48 -11.09 -21.94
C LYS A 224 -7.88 -10.77 -22.47
N ASP A 225 -8.02 -9.66 -23.19
CA ASP A 225 -9.31 -9.16 -23.66
C ASP A 225 -9.40 -9.22 -25.20
N PRO A 226 -10.15 -10.19 -25.76
CA PRO A 226 -10.27 -10.34 -27.22
C PRO A 226 -11.03 -9.19 -27.89
N GLU A 227 -11.75 -8.35 -27.14
CA GLU A 227 -12.43 -7.17 -27.70
C GLU A 227 -11.43 -6.04 -28.00
N LEU A 228 -10.28 -6.03 -27.33
CA LEU A 228 -9.31 -4.95 -27.38
C LEU A 228 -8.02 -5.33 -28.11
N CYS A 229 -7.59 -6.58 -28.03
CA CYS A 229 -6.36 -7.05 -28.65
C CYS A 229 -6.39 -8.58 -28.95
N ARG A 230 -5.43 -9.07 -29.75
CA ARG A 230 -5.29 -10.52 -30.04
C ARG A 230 -4.84 -11.27 -28.80
N VAL A 231 -5.63 -12.26 -28.39
CA VAL A 231 -5.36 -13.13 -27.22
C VAL A 231 -4.77 -14.48 -27.62
N ASP A 232 -4.88 -14.85 -28.88
CA ASP A 232 -4.47 -16.13 -29.44
C ASP A 232 -3.19 -16.02 -30.28
N GLY A 233 -2.54 -17.15 -30.54
CA GLY A 233 -1.33 -17.21 -31.35
C GLY A 233 -0.06 -16.73 -30.62
N ASP A 234 0.91 -16.28 -31.41
CA ASP A 234 2.24 -15.86 -30.96
C ASP A 234 2.35 -14.34 -30.72
N PHE A 235 1.22 -13.63 -30.68
CA PHE A 235 1.22 -12.18 -30.47
C PHE A 235 1.77 -11.81 -29.09
N THR A 236 2.75 -10.92 -29.08
CA THR A 236 3.36 -10.32 -27.88
C THR A 236 3.26 -8.81 -27.99
N TYR A 237 3.03 -8.16 -26.85
CA TYR A 237 2.85 -6.72 -26.78
C TYR A 237 3.98 -6.06 -26.00
N PHE A 238 4.47 -4.93 -26.49
CA PHE A 238 5.47 -4.10 -25.81
C PHE A 238 4.90 -2.70 -25.58
N VAL A 239 5.11 -2.13 -24.39
CA VAL A 239 4.65 -0.77 -24.09
C VAL A 239 5.47 0.25 -24.89
N ARG A 240 4.79 1.07 -25.67
CA ARG A 240 5.41 2.18 -26.39
C ARG A 240 5.39 3.46 -25.56
N ASN A 241 4.20 3.86 -25.13
CA ASN A 241 3.99 5.06 -24.31
C ASN A 241 2.61 5.05 -23.65
N THR A 242 2.48 5.87 -22.62
CA THR A 242 1.20 6.21 -21.98
C THR A 242 0.97 7.71 -22.05
N THR A 243 -0.27 8.11 -22.31
CA THR A 243 -0.67 9.54 -22.30
C THR A 243 -1.91 9.73 -21.44
N ASP A 244 -1.87 10.76 -20.60
CA ASP A 244 -3.02 11.22 -19.80
C ASP A 244 -4.12 11.73 -20.73
N TRP A 245 -5.36 11.29 -20.51
CA TRP A 245 -6.55 11.68 -21.28
C TRP A 245 -7.51 12.55 -20.47
N GLY A 246 -7.24 12.79 -19.18
CA GLY A 246 -8.17 13.44 -18.27
C GLY A 246 -9.17 12.46 -17.64
N ASP A 247 -9.91 12.93 -16.63
CA ASP A 247 -10.88 12.13 -15.86
C ASP A 247 -10.33 10.79 -15.32
N ARG A 248 -9.03 10.75 -15.00
CA ARG A 248 -8.29 9.56 -14.51
C ARG A 248 -8.12 8.45 -15.57
N MET A 249 -8.36 8.75 -16.84
CA MET A 249 -8.18 7.82 -17.94
C MET A 249 -6.79 7.96 -18.56
N THR A 250 -6.23 6.83 -18.97
CA THR A 250 -4.96 6.73 -19.67
C THR A 250 -5.17 6.08 -21.03
N VAL A 251 -4.51 6.62 -22.06
CA VAL A 251 -4.33 5.95 -23.35
C VAL A 251 -2.98 5.27 -23.33
N MET A 252 -2.95 3.95 -23.51
CA MET A 252 -1.72 3.17 -23.59
C MET A 252 -1.56 2.65 -25.02
N CYS A 253 -0.46 3.01 -25.66
CA CYS A 253 -0.09 2.50 -26.97
C CYS A 253 1.00 1.43 -26.85
N LEU A 254 0.88 0.42 -27.70
CA LEU A 254 1.64 -0.82 -27.66
C LEU A 254 2.16 -1.14 -29.06
N TRP A 255 3.29 -1.84 -29.11
CA TRP A 255 3.68 -2.60 -30.29
C TRP A 255 3.02 -3.98 -30.22
N GLU A 256 2.18 -4.31 -31.20
CA GLU A 256 1.68 -5.66 -31.43
C GLU A 256 2.66 -6.39 -32.37
N TYR A 257 3.29 -7.45 -31.86
CA TYR A 257 4.36 -8.17 -32.54
C TYR A 257 4.04 -9.66 -32.66
N SER A 258 4.26 -10.23 -33.84
CA SER A 258 4.25 -11.67 -34.10
C SER A 258 5.37 -12.01 -35.08
N GLU A 259 6.26 -12.89 -34.64
CA GLU A 259 7.34 -13.40 -35.47
C GLU A 259 6.80 -14.34 -36.55
N LYS A 260 5.87 -15.25 -36.19
CA LYS A 260 5.36 -16.27 -37.11
C LYS A 260 4.50 -15.70 -38.22
N GLN A 261 3.75 -14.64 -37.93
CA GLN A 261 2.85 -13.99 -38.88
C GLN A 261 3.51 -12.79 -39.58
N HIS A 262 4.78 -12.49 -39.26
CA HIS A 262 5.48 -11.31 -39.72
C HIS A 262 4.69 -10.01 -39.52
N VAL A 263 4.12 -9.85 -38.31
CA VAL A 263 3.37 -8.65 -37.93
C VAL A 263 4.19 -7.85 -36.93
N ALA A 264 4.38 -6.57 -37.22
CA ALA A 264 4.85 -5.57 -36.27
C ALA A 264 4.07 -4.28 -36.55
N ARG A 265 3.22 -3.85 -35.62
CA ARG A 265 2.43 -2.62 -35.80
C ARG A 265 2.10 -1.97 -34.48
N GLU A 266 1.80 -0.68 -34.52
CA GLU A 266 1.31 0.06 -33.38
C GLU A 266 -0.20 -0.16 -33.19
N ILE A 267 -0.62 -0.36 -31.95
CA ILE A 267 -2.02 -0.30 -31.52
C ILE A 267 -2.14 0.60 -30.29
N CYS A 268 -3.29 1.25 -30.10
CA CYS A 268 -3.58 1.98 -28.88
C CYS A 268 -4.89 1.48 -28.27
N LEU A 269 -4.88 1.25 -26.96
CA LEU A 269 -6.10 0.97 -26.21
C LEU A 269 -6.97 2.23 -26.15
N PRO A 270 -8.31 2.09 -26.09
CA PRO A 270 -9.16 3.24 -25.84
C PRO A 270 -8.85 3.88 -24.48
N PRO A 271 -9.19 5.17 -24.26
CA PRO A 271 -9.02 5.79 -22.96
C PRO A 271 -9.75 4.99 -21.88
N MET A 272 -9.01 4.51 -20.88
CA MET A 272 -9.57 3.69 -19.82
C MET A 272 -8.80 3.89 -18.52
N LEU A 273 -9.42 3.52 -17.39
CA LEU A 273 -8.74 3.54 -16.09
C LEU A 273 -7.58 2.53 -16.08
N GLU A 274 -6.51 2.83 -15.36
CA GLU A 274 -5.33 1.95 -15.24
C GLU A 274 -5.70 0.53 -14.77
N VAL A 275 -6.71 0.40 -13.90
CA VAL A 275 -7.23 -0.90 -13.45
C VAL A 275 -7.81 -1.74 -14.59
N TYR A 276 -8.41 -1.11 -15.60
CA TYR A 276 -8.90 -1.82 -16.78
C TYR A 276 -7.74 -2.21 -17.69
N ILE A 277 -6.72 -1.37 -17.85
CA ILE A 277 -5.49 -1.72 -18.57
C ILE A 277 -4.85 -2.97 -17.94
N ALA A 278 -4.76 -3.02 -16.61
CA ALA A 278 -4.24 -4.17 -15.86
C ALA A 278 -5.10 -5.44 -15.96
N ARG A 279 -6.37 -5.32 -16.39
CA ARG A 279 -7.24 -6.45 -16.71
C ARG A 279 -7.11 -6.89 -18.17
N THR A 280 -6.84 -5.94 -19.07
CA THR A 280 -6.65 -6.17 -20.51
C THR A 280 -5.29 -6.79 -20.83
N LEU A 281 -4.23 -6.38 -20.14
CA LEU A 281 -2.86 -6.83 -20.39
C LEU A 281 -2.27 -7.50 -19.15
N ALA A 282 -1.40 -8.48 -19.36
CA ALA A 282 -0.59 -9.06 -18.30
C ALA A 282 0.79 -9.46 -18.82
N PRO A 283 1.80 -9.57 -17.95
CA PRO A 283 3.08 -10.16 -18.32
C PRO A 283 2.93 -11.55 -18.92
N VAL A 284 3.84 -11.94 -19.81
CA VAL A 284 4.05 -13.35 -20.16
C VAL A 284 4.37 -14.16 -18.91
N GLU A 285 3.96 -15.44 -18.87
CA GLU A 285 4.04 -16.28 -17.68
C GLU A 285 5.47 -16.42 -17.15
N GLU A 286 6.45 -16.43 -18.05
CA GLU A 286 7.88 -16.54 -17.73
C GLU A 286 8.46 -15.28 -17.06
N GLU A 287 7.81 -14.13 -17.25
CA GLU A 287 8.22 -12.83 -16.68
C GLU A 287 7.38 -12.44 -15.45
N VAL A 288 6.37 -13.24 -15.08
CA VAL A 288 5.62 -13.04 -13.83
C VAL A 288 6.55 -13.30 -12.67
N LYS A 289 6.82 -12.25 -11.88
CA LYS A 289 7.61 -12.32 -10.66
C LYS A 289 6.69 -12.12 -9.46
N GLU A 290 6.78 -13.03 -8.50
CA GLU A 290 6.10 -12.85 -7.21
C GLU A 290 6.67 -11.64 -6.48
N ASN A 291 5.79 -10.85 -5.88
CA ASN A 291 6.22 -9.71 -5.08
C ASN A 291 6.88 -10.21 -3.78
N ASP A 292 8.14 -9.85 -3.56
CA ASP A 292 8.78 -10.01 -2.25
C ASP A 292 8.10 -9.04 -1.27
N THR A 293 7.32 -9.54 -0.32
CA THR A 293 6.56 -8.71 0.61
C THR A 293 7.42 -7.80 1.48
N ASP A 294 8.68 -8.16 1.74
CA ASP A 294 9.61 -7.33 2.52
C ASP A 294 10.15 -6.14 1.71
N ARG A 295 10.10 -6.24 0.37
CA ARG A 295 10.70 -5.29 -0.58
C ARG A 295 9.68 -4.59 -1.49
N CYS A 296 8.49 -5.16 -1.62
CA CYS A 296 7.42 -4.68 -2.47
C CYS A 296 6.69 -3.57 -1.72
N GLY A 297 6.98 -2.32 -2.09
CA GLY A 297 6.37 -1.15 -1.46
C GLY A 297 7.31 0.01 -1.55
N PHE A 298 7.00 0.99 -2.39
CA PHE A 298 7.66 2.27 -2.30
C PHE A 298 7.11 2.99 -1.07
N TYR A 299 7.78 2.87 0.08
CA TYR A 299 7.50 3.68 1.28
C TYR A 299 7.99 5.13 1.13
N PHE A 300 8.03 5.61 -0.11
CA PHE A 300 8.32 6.98 -0.46
C PHE A 300 7.28 7.42 -1.49
N ILE A 301 6.64 8.55 -1.24
CA ILE A 301 5.79 9.22 -2.22
C ILE A 301 6.50 10.54 -2.55
N PRO A 302 7.03 10.72 -3.78
CA PRO A 302 7.63 11.98 -4.16
C PRO A 302 6.61 13.11 -4.05
N TYR A 303 6.99 14.29 -3.55
CA TYR A 303 6.07 15.44 -3.48
C TYR A 303 5.52 15.87 -4.84
N VAL A 304 6.17 15.49 -5.95
CA VAL A 304 5.64 15.73 -7.30
C VAL A 304 4.46 14.80 -7.57
N ALA A 305 4.58 13.51 -7.27
CA ALA A 305 3.49 12.55 -7.40
C ALA A 305 2.31 12.92 -6.50
N LEU A 306 2.60 13.29 -5.24
CA LEU A 306 1.57 13.77 -4.31
C LEU A 306 0.82 15.00 -4.85
N ARG A 307 1.53 15.95 -5.48
CA ARG A 307 0.92 17.13 -6.09
C ARG A 307 0.00 16.77 -7.27
N GLN A 308 0.42 15.84 -8.11
CA GLN A 308 -0.41 15.32 -9.21
C GLN A 308 -1.68 14.66 -8.65
N TRP A 309 -1.54 13.82 -7.62
CA TRP A 309 -2.68 13.21 -6.96
C TRP A 309 -3.62 14.22 -6.32
N ILE A 310 -3.12 15.21 -5.59
CA ILE A 310 -3.98 16.26 -5.02
C ILE A 310 -4.76 17.00 -6.12
N ALA A 311 -4.11 17.31 -7.24
CA ALA A 311 -4.75 17.97 -8.37
C ALA A 311 -5.85 17.10 -9.02
N GLN A 312 -5.66 15.78 -9.07
CA GLN A 312 -6.61 14.84 -9.68
C GLN A 312 -7.71 14.36 -8.72
N PHE A 313 -7.42 14.21 -7.44
CA PHE A 313 -8.27 13.54 -6.45
C PHE A 313 -8.75 14.46 -5.31
N GLN A 314 -8.58 15.78 -5.45
CA GLN A 314 -9.08 16.82 -4.52
C GLN A 314 -8.48 16.82 -3.11
N GLY A 315 -7.46 16.02 -2.83
CA GLY A 315 -6.73 16.05 -1.56
C GLY A 315 -6.19 14.69 -1.13
N PHE A 316 -5.47 14.68 -0.01
CA PHE A 316 -5.10 13.48 0.72
C PHE A 316 -5.27 13.77 2.21
N PHE A 317 -5.78 12.81 2.96
CA PHE A 317 -5.92 12.91 4.40
C PHE A 317 -4.80 12.12 5.06
N VAL A 318 -4.22 12.66 6.12
CA VAL A 318 -3.18 11.99 6.90
C VAL A 318 -3.66 11.90 8.34
N ASN A 319 -3.67 10.69 8.86
CA ASN A 319 -3.92 10.45 10.26
C ASN A 319 -2.58 10.20 10.97
N SER A 320 -2.41 10.78 12.15
CA SER A 320 -1.24 10.59 12.98
C SER A 320 -1.69 10.58 14.43
N PHE A 321 -1.30 9.54 15.15
CA PHE A 321 -1.63 9.36 16.55
C PHE A 321 -0.35 9.13 17.35
N GLY A 322 -0.18 9.78 18.50
CA GLY A 322 0.83 9.33 19.45
C GLY A 322 0.42 7.98 20.01
N ILE A 323 1.24 6.93 19.87
CA ILE A 323 0.98 5.62 20.47
C ILE A 323 1.94 5.37 21.63
N GLN A 324 1.40 4.99 22.77
CA GLN A 324 2.16 4.50 23.91
C GLN A 324 1.88 3.02 24.12
N TRP A 325 2.92 2.20 23.99
CA TRP A 325 2.85 0.76 24.23
C TRP A 325 3.21 0.43 25.67
N ASP A 326 2.41 -0.42 26.31
CA ASP A 326 2.73 -0.95 27.62
C ASP A 326 3.92 -1.94 27.52
N PRO A 327 4.91 -1.91 28.44
CA PRO A 327 5.99 -2.89 28.47
C PRO A 327 5.54 -4.35 28.43
N GLN A 328 4.37 -4.69 29.00
CA GLN A 328 3.82 -6.05 28.95
C GLN A 328 3.59 -6.54 27.51
N SER A 329 3.45 -5.62 26.54
CA SER A 329 3.17 -5.93 25.14
C SER A 329 4.34 -6.58 24.41
N TYR A 330 5.52 -6.70 25.04
CA TYR A 330 6.74 -7.21 24.42
C TYR A 330 7.17 -8.52 25.06
N ALA A 331 7.38 -9.56 24.25
CA ALA A 331 7.85 -10.87 24.71
C ALA A 331 9.19 -10.80 25.47
N ALA A 332 10.02 -9.79 25.19
CA ALA A 332 11.25 -9.52 25.95
C ALA A 332 11.01 -9.28 27.45
N ASN A 333 9.80 -8.89 27.85
CA ASN A 333 9.40 -8.62 29.23
C ASN A 333 8.57 -9.76 29.85
N LYS A 334 8.45 -10.92 29.18
CA LYS A 334 7.57 -12.03 29.62
C LYS A 334 7.84 -12.53 31.04
N ASP A 335 9.11 -12.52 31.47
CA ASP A 335 9.49 -12.96 32.81
C ASP A 335 8.95 -12.02 33.92
N LEU A 336 8.63 -10.77 33.57
CA LEU A 336 8.00 -9.79 34.46
C LEU A 336 6.47 -9.88 34.48
N HIS A 337 5.88 -10.60 33.51
CA HIS A 337 4.45 -10.71 33.29
C HIS A 337 4.03 -12.18 33.06
N PRO A 338 4.24 -13.07 34.05
CA PRO A 338 3.95 -14.50 33.92
C PRO A 338 2.46 -14.81 33.78
N GLU A 339 1.58 -13.84 34.00
CA GLU A 339 0.13 -13.94 33.82
C GLU A 339 -0.32 -14.05 32.36
N PHE A 340 0.52 -13.62 31.40
CA PHE A 340 0.17 -13.64 29.97
C PHE A 340 0.84 -14.79 29.23
N ASP A 341 0.12 -15.36 28.25
CA ASP A 341 0.70 -16.27 27.27
C ASP A 341 1.23 -15.48 26.06
N TYR A 342 2.54 -15.53 25.86
CA TYR A 342 3.22 -14.87 24.75
C TYR A 342 3.33 -15.74 23.50
N SER A 343 2.80 -16.97 23.50
CA SER A 343 2.95 -17.94 22.40
C SER A 343 2.51 -17.39 21.04
N LEU A 344 1.36 -16.71 20.99
CA LEU A 344 0.85 -16.07 19.77
C LEU A 344 1.72 -14.89 19.33
N LEU A 345 2.22 -14.11 20.28
CA LEU A 345 3.09 -12.97 19.99
C LEU A 345 4.43 -13.43 19.41
N GLU A 346 5.05 -14.44 20.02
CA GLU A 346 6.29 -15.04 19.56
C GLU A 346 6.10 -15.71 18.19
N ALA A 347 4.99 -16.40 17.96
CA ALA A 347 4.65 -17.00 16.66
C ALA A 347 4.42 -15.96 15.54
N SER A 348 4.00 -14.75 15.90
CA SER A 348 3.81 -13.63 14.98
C SER A 348 5.02 -12.71 14.87
N THR A 349 6.07 -12.97 15.65
CA THR A 349 7.34 -12.25 15.57
C THR A 349 8.14 -12.80 14.38
N LYS A 350 8.41 -11.93 13.42
CA LYS A 350 9.03 -12.28 12.14
C LYS A 350 10.29 -11.45 11.92
N LYS A 351 11.10 -11.91 10.97
CA LYS A 351 12.24 -11.15 10.45
C LYS A 351 11.87 -10.52 9.12
N GLN A 352 12.18 -9.25 8.97
CA GLN A 352 12.07 -8.54 7.70
C GLN A 352 13.46 -8.40 7.09
N ASN A 353 13.59 -8.82 5.84
CA ASN A 353 14.79 -8.62 5.07
C ASN A 353 14.93 -7.15 4.66
N HIS A 354 16.04 -6.53 5.00
CA HIS A 354 16.37 -5.19 4.55
C HIS A 354 17.25 -5.26 3.30
N SER A 355 16.92 -4.44 2.30
CA SER A 355 17.81 -4.22 1.16
C SER A 355 18.64 -2.97 1.42
N GLU A 356 19.97 -3.09 1.37
CA GLU A 356 20.82 -1.92 1.32
C GLU A 356 20.55 -1.17 0.01
N PHE A 357 20.33 0.14 0.07
CA PHE A 357 20.23 0.95 -1.14
C PHE A 357 21.58 0.98 -1.84
N LEU A 358 21.72 0.22 -2.93
CA LEU A 358 22.97 0.08 -3.68
C LEU A 358 23.21 1.21 -4.71
N GLY A 359 22.27 2.16 -4.85
CA GLY A 359 22.29 3.21 -5.86
C GLY A 359 21.12 3.12 -6.85
N PRO A 360 21.17 3.83 -7.99
CA PRO A 360 20.04 3.91 -8.95
C PRO A 360 19.70 2.58 -9.64
N PHE A 361 20.59 1.59 -9.57
CA PHE A 361 20.36 0.22 -10.07
C PHE A 361 20.38 -0.78 -8.90
N PRO A 362 19.30 -0.85 -8.10
CA PRO A 362 19.29 -1.56 -6.82
C PRO A 362 19.52 -3.08 -6.94
N TYR A 363 19.35 -3.67 -8.13
CA TYR A 363 19.52 -5.10 -8.38
C TYR A 363 20.71 -5.46 -9.27
N ALA A 364 21.61 -4.52 -9.55
CA ALA A 364 22.78 -4.77 -10.41
C ALA A 364 23.67 -5.95 -9.91
N LYS A 365 23.66 -6.25 -8.60
CA LYS A 365 24.39 -7.40 -8.01
C LYS A 365 23.69 -8.75 -8.19
N VAL A 366 22.38 -8.76 -8.44
CA VAL A 366 21.57 -10.00 -8.57
C VAL A 366 21.77 -10.63 -9.96
N VAL A 367 22.09 -9.82 -10.97
CA VAL A 367 22.44 -10.28 -12.31
C VAL A 367 23.89 -10.75 -12.32
N GLN A 368 24.13 -12.00 -11.91
CA GLN A 368 25.45 -12.66 -11.92
C GLN A 368 26.04 -12.90 -13.33
N HIS A 369 25.46 -12.34 -14.39
CA HIS A 369 25.87 -12.59 -15.78
C HIS A 369 26.95 -11.67 -16.35
N PHE A 370 27.62 -10.88 -15.51
CA PHE A 370 28.84 -10.18 -15.93
C PHE A 370 30.09 -11.01 -15.61
N GLN A 371 30.35 -12.01 -16.46
CA GLN A 371 31.71 -12.52 -16.74
C GLN A 371 31.94 -12.60 -18.25
#